data_AF-A0A6M3XNN6-F1
#
_entry.id   AF-A0A6M3XNN6-F1
#
_cell.length_a   1.000
_cell.length_b   1.000
_cell.length_c   1.000
_cell.angle_alpha   90.00
_cell.angle_beta   90.00
_cell.angle_gamma   90.00
#
_symmetry.space_group_name_H-M   'P 1'
#
loop_
_entity.id
_entity.type
_entity.pdbx_description
1 polymer ?
#
loop_
_entity_poly.entity_id
_entity_poly.type
_entity_poly.pdbx_seq_one_letter_code
_entity_poly.pdbx_strand_id
1 'polypeptide(L)'
;EMIEKYPILEDAKWPTDQQIRNRFKVKWHVCEIRGAEINEADPVDLIAAKRRFQAQLSETYEEYSSQIMEQARTAMLEAIHEISGKIEQGQKITEGTMKKPKRVVDDYLNIAQIFDLQDVKVEIEKLKVELENTDASDIRGNWDFAQQFADKLKGMANDIGDISGLSSDGTVKRVVRKGGVI
;
A
#
# COMPACT_ATOMS: atom_id res chain seq x y z
N GLU A 1 -31.21 -34.37 -8.29
CA GLU A 1 -30.54 -35.54 -7.69
C GLU A 1 -29.61 -35.25 -6.50
N MET A 2 -28.48 -34.53 -6.61
CA MET A 2 -27.57 -34.31 -5.45
C MET A 2 -28.11 -33.33 -4.39
N ILE A 3 -28.82 -32.27 -4.80
CA ILE A 3 -29.41 -31.26 -3.89
C ILE A 3 -30.59 -31.85 -3.11
N GLU A 4 -31.43 -32.67 -3.75
CA GLU A 4 -32.56 -33.35 -3.12
C GLU A 4 -32.14 -34.40 -2.08
N LYS A 5 -30.89 -34.90 -2.15
CA LYS A 5 -30.36 -35.94 -1.26
C LYS A 5 -29.70 -35.40 0.00
N TYR A 6 -29.36 -34.10 0.03
CA TYR A 6 -28.66 -33.46 1.15
C TYR A 6 -29.19 -32.04 1.39
N PRO A 7 -30.28 -31.88 2.18
CA PRO A 7 -30.89 -30.57 2.47
C PRO A 7 -29.94 -29.57 3.13
N ILE A 8 -28.87 -30.05 3.77
CA ILE A 8 -27.83 -29.21 4.38
C ILE A 8 -27.06 -28.35 3.35
N LEU A 9 -27.13 -28.71 2.06
CA LEU A 9 -26.56 -27.96 0.96
C LEU A 9 -27.47 -26.80 0.48
N GLU A 10 -28.76 -26.80 0.82
CA GLU A 10 -29.66 -25.66 0.52
C GLU A 10 -29.40 -24.47 1.46
N ASP A 11 -28.97 -24.73 2.71
CA ASP A 11 -28.74 -23.69 3.73
C ASP A 11 -27.30 -23.16 3.77
N ALA A 12 -26.41 -23.67 2.91
CA ALA A 12 -25.10 -23.07 2.75
C ALA A 12 -25.26 -21.72 2.04
N LYS A 13 -25.44 -20.64 2.81
CA LYS A 13 -25.35 -19.26 2.33
C LYS A 13 -23.93 -19.01 1.81
N TRP A 14 -23.68 -19.43 0.59
CA TRP A 14 -22.49 -19.05 -0.14
C TRP A 14 -22.52 -17.54 -0.29
N PRO A 15 -21.42 -16.84 0.08
CA PRO A 15 -21.36 -15.40 -0.10
C PRO A 15 -21.51 -15.09 -1.59
N THR A 16 -22.34 -14.09 -1.91
CA THR A 16 -22.55 -13.66 -3.29
C THR A 16 -21.25 -13.12 -3.90
N ASP A 17 -21.13 -13.15 -5.23
CA ASP A 17 -19.99 -12.54 -5.95
C ASP A 17 -19.66 -11.13 -5.47
N GLN A 18 -20.69 -10.32 -5.17
CA GLN A 18 -20.54 -8.97 -4.65
C GLN A 18 -19.93 -8.97 -3.24
N GLN A 19 -20.35 -9.91 -2.37
CA GLN A 19 -19.80 -10.07 -1.02
C GLN A 19 -18.34 -10.53 -1.05
N ILE A 20 -17.99 -11.45 -1.96
CA ILE A 20 -16.61 -11.88 -2.17
C ILE A 20 -15.76 -10.71 -2.67
N ARG A 21 -16.21 -9.98 -3.70
CA ARG A 21 -15.50 -8.81 -4.25
C ARG A 21 -15.29 -7.70 -3.21
N ASN A 22 -16.32 -7.40 -2.42
CA ASN A 22 -16.25 -6.40 -1.36
C ASN A 22 -15.33 -6.83 -0.20
N ARG A 23 -15.31 -8.13 0.14
CA ARG A 23 -14.53 -8.66 1.25
C ARG A 23 -13.05 -8.83 0.91
N PHE A 24 -12.73 -9.15 -0.33
CA PHE A 24 -11.35 -9.41 -0.75
C PHE A 24 -10.70 -8.26 -1.54
N LYS A 25 -11.41 -7.16 -1.84
CA LYS A 25 -10.91 -6.00 -2.62
C LYS A 25 -9.94 -6.42 -3.75
N VAL A 26 -10.29 -7.47 -4.49
CA VAL A 26 -9.38 -8.05 -5.49
C VAL A 26 -9.30 -7.08 -6.67
N LYS A 27 -8.20 -6.32 -6.77
CA LYS A 27 -7.85 -5.57 -7.98
C LYS A 27 -7.27 -6.58 -8.97
N TRP A 28 -8.06 -6.93 -9.99
CA TRP A 28 -7.57 -7.74 -11.10
C TRP A 28 -6.64 -6.89 -11.96
N HIS A 29 -5.36 -7.23 -11.96
CA HIS A 29 -4.40 -6.71 -12.94
C HIS A 29 -4.35 -7.70 -14.10
N VAL A 30 -5.00 -7.35 -15.21
CA VAL A 30 -4.95 -8.13 -16.45
C VAL A 30 -3.64 -7.76 -17.15
N CYS A 31 -2.62 -8.59 -16.99
CA CYS A 31 -1.42 -8.52 -17.81
C CYS A 31 -1.75 -9.14 -19.17
N GLU A 32 -1.75 -8.32 -20.22
CA GLU A 32 -1.94 -8.81 -21.59
C GLU A 32 -0.62 -9.43 -22.07
N ILE A 33 -0.46 -10.73 -21.81
CA ILE A 33 0.70 -11.49 -22.28
C ILE A 33 0.45 -11.78 -23.76
N ARG A 34 1.16 -11.06 -24.65
CA ARG A 34 1.22 -11.44 -26.07
C ARG A 34 1.88 -12.81 -26.14
N GLY A 35 1.07 -13.84 -26.33
CA GLY A 35 1.54 -15.21 -26.52
C GLY A 35 2.54 -15.23 -27.66
N ALA A 36 3.74 -15.76 -27.39
CA ALA A 36 4.60 -16.18 -28.48
C ALA A 36 3.81 -17.21 -29.29
N GLU A 37 3.65 -16.99 -30.59
CA GLU A 37 3.14 -18.01 -31.51
C GLU A 37 4.19 -19.13 -31.58
N ILE A 38 4.03 -20.14 -30.73
CA ILE A 38 4.93 -21.28 -30.71
C ILE A 38 4.37 -22.34 -31.67
N ASN A 39 4.77 -22.24 -32.95
CA ASN A 39 4.61 -23.31 -33.92
C ASN A 39 5.60 -24.43 -33.57
N GLU A 40 5.10 -25.56 -33.05
CA GLU A 40 5.84 -26.81 -32.79
C GLU A 40 7.24 -26.63 -32.18
N ALA A 41 7.35 -26.40 -30.86
CA ALA A 41 8.65 -26.18 -30.21
C ALA A 41 9.22 -27.41 -29.50
N ASP A 42 10.53 -27.62 -29.71
CA ASP A 42 11.42 -28.46 -28.93
C ASP A 42 11.28 -28.13 -27.41
N PRO A 43 11.24 -29.13 -26.51
CA PRO A 43 11.26 -28.91 -25.06
C PRO A 43 12.28 -27.88 -24.56
N VAL A 44 13.44 -27.76 -25.23
CA VAL A 44 14.47 -26.77 -24.90
C VAL A 44 14.00 -25.33 -25.16
N ASP A 45 13.31 -25.10 -26.28
CA ASP A 45 12.78 -23.79 -26.65
C ASP A 45 11.62 -23.37 -25.73
N LEU A 46 10.78 -24.33 -25.29
CA LEU A 46 9.73 -24.08 -24.30
C LEU A 46 10.31 -23.70 -22.93
N ILE A 47 11.39 -24.35 -22.49
CA ILE A 47 12.09 -24.01 -21.24
C ILE A 47 12.73 -22.63 -21.35
N ALA A 48 13.37 -22.32 -22.48
CA ALA A 48 13.97 -21.02 -22.73
C ALA A 48 12.92 -19.90 -22.76
N ALA A 49 11.78 -20.13 -23.42
CA ALA A 49 10.65 -19.21 -23.44
C ALA A 49 10.11 -19.00 -22.02
N LYS A 50 9.84 -20.07 -21.25
CA LYS A 50 9.40 -19.99 -19.85
C LYS A 50 10.34 -19.14 -19.00
N ARG A 51 11.65 -19.34 -19.11
CA ARG A 51 12.65 -18.57 -18.35
C ARG A 51 12.65 -17.09 -18.74
N ARG A 52 12.57 -16.77 -20.04
CA ARG A 52 12.44 -15.39 -20.52
C ARG A 52 11.16 -14.72 -20.00
N PHE A 53 10.04 -15.42 -20.04
CA PHE A 53 8.77 -14.92 -19.51
C PHE A 53 8.82 -14.72 -17.99
N GLN A 54 9.44 -15.64 -17.24
CA GLN A 54 9.65 -15.47 -15.80
C GLN A 54 10.50 -14.23 -15.49
N ALA A 55 11.58 -14.00 -16.25
CA ALA A 55 12.42 -12.82 -16.08
C ALA A 55 11.65 -11.52 -16.40
N GLN A 56 10.94 -11.47 -17.52
CA GLN A 56 10.13 -10.30 -17.91
C GLN A 56 9.01 -10.01 -16.90
N LEU A 57 8.35 -11.07 -16.40
CA LEU A 57 7.32 -10.93 -15.38
C LEU A 57 7.90 -10.39 -14.06
N SER A 58 9.08 -10.87 -13.67
CA SER A 58 9.79 -10.39 -12.47
C SER A 58 10.16 -8.91 -12.60
N GLU A 59 10.74 -8.52 -13.74
CA GLU A 59 11.14 -7.13 -14.02
C GLU A 59 9.92 -6.19 -14.01
N THR A 60 8.85 -6.58 -14.69
CA THR A 60 7.60 -5.79 -14.73
C THR A 60 6.97 -5.69 -13.34
N TYR A 61 7.04 -6.76 -12.54
CA TYR A 61 6.52 -6.77 -11.17
C TYR A 61 7.34 -5.84 -10.26
N GLU A 62 8.66 -5.85 -10.36
CA GLU A 62 9.54 -4.95 -9.59
C GLU A 62 9.31 -3.48 -9.95
N GLU A 63 9.20 -3.16 -11.24
CA GLU A 63 8.89 -1.81 -11.70
C GLU A 63 7.52 -1.34 -11.19
N TYR A 64 6.51 -2.20 -11.32
CA TYR A 64 5.15 -1.88 -10.89
C TYR A 64 5.04 -1.72 -9.37
N SER A 65 5.70 -2.61 -8.62
CA SER A 65 5.79 -2.52 -7.15
C SER A 65 6.40 -1.18 -6.74
N SER A 66 7.50 -0.80 -7.37
CA SER A 66 8.18 0.47 -7.10
C SER A 66 7.26 1.68 -7.36
N GLN A 67 6.55 1.68 -8.49
CA GLN A 67 5.61 2.76 -8.85
C GLN A 67 4.43 2.87 -7.88
N ILE A 68 3.79 1.75 -7.53
CA ILE A 68 2.68 1.76 -6.56
C ILE A 68 3.16 2.28 -5.20
N MET A 69 4.30 1.78 -4.74
CA MET A 69 4.89 2.18 -3.46
C MET A 69 5.19 3.68 -3.42
N GLU A 70 5.76 4.22 -4.49
CA GLU A 70 6.05 5.64 -4.61
C GLU A 70 4.77 6.49 -4.60
N GLN A 71 3.74 6.08 -5.33
CA GLN A 71 2.45 6.79 -5.37
C GLN A 71 1.76 6.78 -4.00
N ALA A 72 1.73 5.63 -3.33
CA ALA A 72 1.11 5.49 -2.02
C ALA A 72 1.83 6.32 -0.96
N ARG A 73 3.17 6.29 -0.96
CA ARG A 73 4.01 7.12 -0.10
C ARG A 73 3.74 8.60 -0.34
N THR A 74 3.76 9.04 -1.60
CA THR A 74 3.54 10.45 -1.97
C THR A 74 2.18 10.92 -1.50
N ALA A 75 1.13 10.14 -1.75
CA ALA A 75 -0.23 10.46 -1.30
C ALA A 75 -0.34 10.55 0.23
N MET A 76 0.35 9.68 0.96
CA MET A 76 0.43 9.73 2.42
C MET A 76 1.14 11.01 2.89
N LEU A 77 2.34 11.29 2.38
CA LEU A 77 3.11 12.49 2.73
C LEU A 77 2.31 13.77 2.48
N GLU A 78 1.69 13.88 1.30
CA GLU A 78 0.85 15.03 0.95
C GLU A 78 -0.31 15.21 1.93
N ALA A 79 -1.01 14.13 2.30
CA ALA A 79 -2.14 14.22 3.23
C ALA A 79 -1.69 14.63 4.65
N ILE A 80 -0.55 14.13 5.11
CA ILE A 80 0.01 14.49 6.42
C ILE A 80 0.50 15.94 6.42
N HIS A 81 1.20 16.37 5.39
CA HIS A 81 1.64 17.76 5.26
C HIS A 81 0.46 18.73 5.12
N GLU A 82 -0.60 18.34 4.41
CA GLU A 82 -1.81 19.14 4.28
C GLU A 82 -2.46 19.38 5.64
N ILE A 83 -2.65 18.35 6.46
CA ILE A 83 -3.21 18.51 7.81
C ILE A 83 -2.29 19.30 8.71
N SER A 84 -1.00 18.98 8.70
CA SER A 84 -0.03 19.65 9.57
C SER A 84 0.07 21.14 9.23
N GLY A 85 0.07 21.50 7.94
CA GLY A 85 0.06 22.89 7.50
C GLY A 85 -1.26 23.61 7.84
N LYS A 86 -2.40 22.93 7.77
CA LYS A 86 -3.68 23.48 8.24
C LYS A 86 -3.65 23.77 9.73
N ILE A 87 -3.08 22.86 10.53
CA ILE A 87 -2.88 23.06 11.95
C ILE A 87 -2.00 24.29 12.16
N GLU A 88 -0.80 24.37 11.57
CA GLU A 88 0.14 25.49 11.73
C GLU A 88 -0.46 26.86 11.35
N GLN A 89 -1.37 26.88 10.37
CA GLN A 89 -2.06 28.09 9.92
C GLN A 89 -3.26 28.51 10.79
N GLY A 90 -3.56 27.78 11.87
CA GLY A 90 -4.70 28.08 12.73
C GLY A 90 -6.04 27.64 12.14
N GLN A 91 -6.04 26.79 11.12
CA GLN A 91 -7.26 26.39 10.46
C GLN A 91 -8.02 25.34 11.27
N LYS A 92 -9.35 25.42 11.18
CA LYS A 92 -10.24 24.49 11.87
C LYS A 92 -10.11 23.09 11.26
N ILE A 93 -9.56 22.16 12.04
CA ILE A 93 -9.61 20.74 11.70
C ILE A 93 -11.01 20.19 12.01
N THR A 94 -11.54 19.42 11.06
CA THR A 94 -12.83 18.74 11.17
C THR A 94 -12.63 17.25 10.92
N GLU A 95 -13.63 16.44 11.28
CA GLU A 95 -13.58 15.00 10.97
C GLU A 95 -13.46 14.75 9.46
N GLY A 96 -14.08 15.61 8.64
CA GLY A 96 -13.92 15.57 7.18
C GLY A 96 -12.47 15.77 6.73
N THR A 97 -11.72 16.63 7.44
CA THR A 97 -10.30 16.86 7.18
C THR A 97 -9.48 15.61 7.50
N MET A 98 -9.77 14.93 8.62
CA MET A 98 -9.04 13.73 9.07
C MET A 98 -9.29 12.48 8.22
N LYS A 99 -10.42 12.41 7.51
CA LYS A 99 -10.77 11.24 6.66
C LYS A 99 -9.75 10.92 5.58
N LYS A 100 -9.21 11.95 4.90
CA LYS A 100 -8.24 11.76 3.81
C LYS A 100 -6.94 11.09 4.32
N PRO A 101 -6.24 11.63 5.34
CA PRO A 101 -5.06 10.99 5.92
C PRO A 101 -5.33 9.58 6.43
N LYS A 102 -6.42 9.36 7.18
CA LYS A 102 -6.80 8.02 7.66
C LYS A 102 -6.90 7.04 6.48
N ARG A 103 -7.58 7.43 5.39
CA ARG A 103 -7.73 6.60 4.18
C ARG A 103 -6.40 6.30 3.49
N VAL A 104 -5.54 7.30 3.26
CA VAL A 104 -4.28 7.07 2.53
C VAL A 104 -3.28 6.27 3.35
N VAL A 105 -3.29 6.40 4.68
CA VAL A 105 -2.49 5.56 5.59
C VAL A 105 -2.97 4.11 5.53
N ASP A 106 -4.28 3.86 5.55
CA ASP A 106 -4.84 2.52 5.36
C ASP A 106 -4.49 1.93 3.98
N ASP A 107 -4.62 2.72 2.92
CA ASP A 107 -4.27 2.27 1.56
C ASP A 107 -2.78 1.90 1.48
N TYR A 108 -1.90 2.70 2.09
CA TYR A 108 -0.46 2.42 2.09
C TYR A 108 -0.12 1.20 2.96
N LEU A 109 -0.78 1.01 4.10
CA LEU A 109 -0.61 -0.18 4.93
C LEU A 109 -0.97 -1.46 4.16
N ASN A 110 -2.09 -1.45 3.43
CA ASN A 110 -2.50 -2.59 2.60
C ASN A 110 -1.47 -2.89 1.50
N ILE A 111 -0.92 -1.85 0.89
CA ILE A 111 0.14 -1.98 -0.12
C ILE A 111 1.41 -2.58 0.50
N ALA A 112 1.84 -2.08 1.66
CA ALA A 112 2.99 -2.62 2.38
C ALA A 112 2.80 -4.09 2.78
N GLN A 113 1.57 -4.51 3.10
CA GLN A 113 1.23 -5.91 3.36
C GLN A 113 1.31 -6.78 2.11
N ILE A 114 0.87 -6.28 0.95
CA ILE A 114 0.95 -7.02 -0.33
C ILE A 114 2.41 -7.29 -0.73
N PHE A 115 3.31 -6.34 -0.45
CA PHE A 115 4.73 -6.44 -0.80
C PHE A 115 5.63 -6.93 0.35
N ASP A 116 5.05 -7.39 1.46
CA ASP A 116 5.75 -7.94 2.64
C ASP A 116 6.86 -7.02 3.22
N LEU A 117 6.59 -5.71 3.26
CA LEU A 117 7.52 -4.70 3.76
C LEU A 117 7.34 -4.49 5.27
N GLN A 118 7.90 -5.38 6.07
CA GLN A 118 7.69 -5.39 7.53
C GLN A 118 8.11 -4.09 8.22
N ASP A 119 9.26 -3.51 7.87
CA ASP A 119 9.75 -2.28 8.52
C ASP A 119 8.84 -1.08 8.22
N VAL A 120 8.40 -0.95 6.97
CA VAL A 120 7.46 0.09 6.53
C VAL A 120 6.10 -0.10 7.21
N LYS A 121 5.62 -1.35 7.31
CA LYS A 121 4.36 -1.70 7.94
C LYS A 121 4.31 -1.24 9.41
N VAL A 122 5.36 -1.52 10.18
CA VAL A 122 5.42 -1.17 11.61
C VAL A 122 5.27 0.34 11.82
N GLU A 123 5.95 1.16 11.02
CA GLU A 123 5.85 2.61 11.15
C GLU A 123 4.51 3.16 10.66
N ILE A 124 3.95 2.62 9.57
CA ILE A 124 2.59 2.99 9.11
C ILE A 124 1.53 2.62 10.16
N GLU A 125 1.68 1.49 10.85
CA GLU A 125 0.78 1.09 11.94
C GLU A 125 0.85 2.09 13.12
N LYS A 126 2.04 2.59 13.48
CA LYS A 126 2.16 3.66 14.49
C LYS A 126 1.45 4.93 14.04
N LEU A 127 1.68 5.35 12.79
CA LEU A 127 1.02 6.53 12.22
C LEU A 127 -0.50 6.39 12.20
N LYS A 128 -0.99 5.19 11.87
CA LYS A 128 -2.42 4.86 11.90
C LYS A 128 -3.00 5.00 13.31
N VAL A 129 -2.37 4.37 14.30
CA VAL A 129 -2.82 4.44 15.70
C VAL A 129 -2.87 5.89 16.18
N GLU A 130 -1.89 6.71 15.82
CA GLU A 130 -1.86 8.12 16.18
C GLU A 130 -3.03 8.92 15.56
N LEU A 131 -3.35 8.66 14.29
CA LEU A 131 -4.49 9.27 13.59
C LEU A 131 -5.85 8.77 14.11
N GLU A 132 -5.94 7.52 14.56
CA GLU A 132 -7.17 6.94 15.09
C GLU A 132 -7.45 7.38 16.52
N ASN A 133 -6.42 7.55 17.34
CA ASN A 133 -6.54 7.98 18.73
C ASN A 133 -6.73 9.50 18.89
N THR A 134 -6.59 10.28 17.82
CA THR A 134 -6.70 11.73 17.87
C THR A 134 -8.01 12.19 17.23
N ASP A 135 -8.91 12.73 18.05
CA ASP A 135 -10.16 13.30 17.58
C ASP A 135 -9.96 14.75 17.10
N ALA A 136 -10.72 15.15 16.07
CA ALA A 136 -10.68 16.52 15.56
C ALA A 136 -11.12 17.58 16.61
N SER A 137 -11.82 17.16 17.67
CA SER A 137 -12.16 18.01 18.81
C SER A 137 -10.95 18.37 19.66
N ASP A 138 -10.02 17.44 19.84
CA ASP A 138 -8.85 17.62 20.70
C ASP A 138 -7.86 18.59 20.07
N ILE A 139 -7.70 18.49 18.75
CA ILE A 139 -6.90 19.42 17.94
C ILE A 139 -7.51 20.83 17.96
N ARG A 140 -8.84 20.97 18.03
CA ARG A 140 -9.50 22.28 18.07
C ARG A 140 -9.42 22.92 19.46
N GLY A 141 -9.52 22.12 20.51
CA GLY A 141 -9.62 22.60 21.90
C GLY A 141 -8.28 22.98 22.52
N ASN A 142 -7.18 22.48 21.98
CA ASN A 142 -5.85 22.68 22.55
C ASN A 142 -4.80 22.91 21.45
N TRP A 143 -4.37 24.16 21.31
CA TRP A 143 -3.39 24.56 20.29
C TRP A 143 -2.01 23.92 20.51
N ASP A 144 -1.55 23.84 21.75
CA ASP A 144 -0.25 23.24 22.07
C ASP A 144 -0.24 21.75 21.71
N PHE A 145 -1.35 21.06 21.98
CA PHE A 145 -1.55 19.68 21.55
C PHE A 145 -1.59 19.56 20.03
N ALA A 146 -2.31 20.45 19.34
CA ALA A 146 -2.38 20.45 17.87
C ALA A 146 -0.99 20.60 17.24
N GLN A 147 -0.16 21.50 17.76
CA GLN A 147 1.21 21.71 17.30
C GLN A 147 2.06 20.47 17.50
N GLN A 148 2.04 19.87 18.70
CA GLN A 148 2.75 18.63 19.00
C GLN A 148 2.31 17.47 18.11
N PHE A 149 1.01 17.37 17.83
CA PHE A 149 0.45 16.37 16.94
C PHE A 149 0.94 16.57 15.49
N ALA A 150 0.92 17.81 14.99
CA ALA A 150 1.43 18.13 13.65
C ALA A 150 2.92 17.78 13.50
N ASP A 151 3.74 18.13 14.48
CA ASP A 151 5.18 17.83 14.47
C ASP A 151 5.43 16.32 14.53
N LYS A 152 4.67 15.60 15.36
CA LYS A 152 4.75 14.14 15.47
C LYS A 152 4.34 13.44 14.17
N LEU A 153 3.26 13.89 13.53
CA LEU A 153 2.84 13.35 12.23
C LEU A 153 3.89 13.57 11.15
N LYS A 154 4.47 14.78 11.07
CA LYS A 154 5.56 15.09 10.12
C LYS A 154 6.78 14.20 10.38
N GLY A 155 7.16 14.01 11.64
CA GLY A 155 8.27 13.12 12.02
C GLY A 155 8.05 11.68 11.54
N MET A 156 6.92 11.08 11.90
CA MET A 156 6.56 9.72 11.47
C MET A 156 6.50 9.58 9.95
N ALA A 157 5.93 10.57 9.26
CA ALA A 157 5.85 10.59 7.80
C ALA A 157 7.23 10.61 7.14
N ASN A 158 8.17 11.39 7.68
CA ASN A 158 9.56 11.43 7.21
C ASN A 158 10.30 10.12 7.48
N ASP A 159 10.13 9.53 8.67
CA ASP A 159 10.74 8.25 9.04
C ASP A 159 10.27 7.12 8.10
N ILE A 160 8.97 7.06 7.80
CA ILE A 160 8.41 6.15 6.80
C ILE A 160 9.01 6.41 5.41
N GLY A 161 9.17 7.69 5.04
CA GLY A 161 9.82 8.11 3.81
C GLY A 161 11.24 7.55 3.69
N ASP A 162 12.04 7.67 4.75
CA ASP A 162 13.42 7.19 4.78
C ASP A 162 13.53 5.65 4.78
N ILE A 163 12.70 4.97 5.55
CA ILE A 163 12.68 3.49 5.65
C ILE A 163 12.21 2.86 4.33
N SER A 164 11.31 3.52 3.61
CA SER A 164 10.84 3.06 2.30
C SER A 164 11.94 3.07 1.20
N GLY A 165 13.15 3.57 1.49
CA GLY A 165 14.30 3.47 0.59
C GLY A 165 14.25 4.41 -0.62
N LEU A 166 13.28 5.32 -0.66
CA LEU A 166 13.15 6.35 -1.68
C LEU A 166 13.55 7.69 -1.06
N SER A 167 14.55 8.35 -1.65
CA SER A 167 15.02 9.68 -1.22
C SER A 167 13.86 10.69 -1.15
N SER A 168 14.02 11.73 -0.34
CA SER A 168 13.10 12.87 -0.20
C SER A 168 12.88 13.65 -1.51
N ASP A 169 13.63 13.35 -2.57
CA ASP A 169 13.55 13.95 -3.91
C ASP A 169 12.99 13.01 -5.01
N GLY A 170 12.44 11.85 -4.63
CA GLY A 170 11.88 10.88 -5.60
C GLY A 170 12.93 10.04 -6.33
N THR A 171 14.22 10.20 -6.02
CA THR A 171 15.23 9.25 -6.51
C THR A 171 15.34 8.03 -5.59
N VAL A 172 15.34 6.84 -6.18
CA VAL A 172 15.66 5.59 -5.45
C VAL A 172 17.01 5.78 -4.78
N LYS A 173 17.07 5.76 -3.43
CA LYS A 173 18.36 5.77 -2.73
C LYS A 173 19.05 4.47 -3.14
N ARG A 174 20.11 4.59 -3.95
CA ARG A 174 21.00 3.47 -4.25
C ARG A 174 21.40 2.88 -2.90
N VAL A 175 20.96 1.66 -2.62
CA VAL A 175 21.42 0.91 -1.45
C VAL A 175 22.91 0.68 -1.65
N VAL A 176 23.73 1.56 -1.07
CA VAL A 176 25.17 1.32 -0.97
C VAL A 176 25.30 0.21 0.07
N ARG A 177 25.38 -1.05 -0.40
CA ARG A 177 25.82 -2.17 0.44
C ARG A 177 27.17 -1.79 1.06
N LYS A 178 27.16 -1.38 2.32
CA LYS A 178 28.37 -1.24 3.12
C LYS A 178 28.88 -2.64 3.44
N GLY A 179 29.96 -3.03 2.76
CA GLY A 179 30.84 -4.14 3.13
C GLY A 179 30.36 -5.52 2.69
N GLY A 180 31.17 -6.38 2.06
CA GLY A 180 32.62 -6.36 1.98
C GLY A 180 33.17 -7.15 0.80
N VAL A 181 34.39 -6.75 0.45
CA VAL A 181 35.39 -7.55 -0.23
C VAL A 181 35.65 -8.79 0.62
N ILE A 182 35.39 -9.99 0.08
CA ILE A 182 36.32 -10.98 -0.51
C ILE A 182 35.44 -11.95 -1.31
#